data_AF-A0A5D3DYV8-F1
#
_entry.id   AF-A0A5D3DYV8-F1
#
_cell.length_a   1.000
_cell.length_b   1.000
_cell.length_c   1.000
_cell.angle_alpha   90.00
_cell.angle_beta   90.00
_cell.angle_gamma   90.00
#
_symmetry.space_group_name_H-M   'P 1'
#
loop_
_entity.id
_entity.type
_entity.pdbx_description
1 polymer ?
#
loop_
_entity_poly.entity_id
_entity_poly.type
_entity_poly.pdbx_seq_one_letter_code
_entity_poly.pdbx_strand_id
1 'polypeptide(L)'
;MANRSTGKSPFEIVYTSLPQVTFDLANLPSVIDVSMEAEAMAERISKLHQEVKSHLELANDSYKTTANSHKRFREYQVGDLVMVYLQKSRFPTGHHSKITN
;
A
#
# COMPACT_ATOMS: atom_id res chain seq x y z
N MET A 1 2.51 -1.09 -16.84
CA MET A 1 1.66 -2.22 -16.43
C MET A 1 1.02 -1.89 -15.09
N ALA A 2 -0.30 -2.06 -14.95
CA ALA A 2 -1.01 -1.81 -13.70
C ALA A 2 -0.94 -3.03 -12.77
N ASN A 3 -0.83 -2.80 -11.46
CA ASN A 3 -0.87 -3.85 -10.47
C ASN A 3 -2.34 -4.17 -10.11
N ARG A 4 -2.66 -5.47 -9.95
CA ARG A 4 -4.03 -5.94 -9.68
C ARG A 4 -4.61 -5.39 -8.36
N SER A 5 -3.79 -5.26 -7.32
CA SER A 5 -4.21 -4.82 -5.98
C SER A 5 -4.32 -3.31 -5.86
N THR A 6 -3.60 -2.54 -6.69
CA THR A 6 -3.66 -1.07 -6.65
C THR A 6 -4.42 -0.47 -7.84
N GLY A 7 -4.70 -1.24 -8.88
CA GLY A 7 -5.31 -0.78 -10.15
C GLY A 7 -4.43 0.16 -10.96
N LYS A 8 -3.24 0.51 -10.46
CA LYS A 8 -2.34 1.54 -10.98
C LYS A 8 -0.91 1.01 -11.09
N SER A 9 -0.06 1.67 -11.87
CA SER A 9 1.36 1.30 -11.92
C SER A 9 2.11 1.84 -10.69
N PRO A 10 3.13 1.14 -10.17
CA PRO A 10 3.93 1.67 -9.05
C PRO A 10 4.58 3.02 -9.37
N PHE A 11 4.96 3.24 -10.64
CA PHE A 11 5.53 4.51 -11.07
C PHE A 11 4.54 5.66 -11.00
N GLU A 12 3.30 5.43 -11.45
CA GLU A 12 2.23 6.43 -11.36
C GLU A 12 1.91 6.78 -9.90
N ILE A 13 1.95 5.81 -8.99
CA ILE A 13 1.69 6.03 -7.56
C ILE A 13 2.82 6.84 -6.91
N VAL A 14 4.08 6.51 -7.22
CA VAL A 14 5.25 7.13 -6.56
C VAL A 14 5.62 8.47 -7.19
N TYR A 15 5.64 8.54 -8.52
CA TYR A 15 6.08 9.72 -9.26
C TYR A 15 4.93 10.60 -9.72
N THR A 16 3.68 10.17 -9.50
CA THR A 16 2.46 10.91 -9.91
C THR A 16 2.31 11.07 -11.43
N SER A 17 3.20 10.42 -12.20
CA SER A 17 3.31 10.44 -13.64
C SER A 17 3.81 9.08 -14.16
N LEU A 18 3.48 8.78 -15.41
CA LEU A 18 4.08 7.64 -16.10
C LEU A 18 5.46 8.06 -16.62
N PRO A 19 6.49 7.20 -16.51
CA PRO A 19 7.79 7.50 -17.08
C PRO A 19 7.64 7.70 -18.59
N GLN A 20 8.23 8.77 -19.12
CA GLN A 20 8.27 9.02 -20.55
C GLN A 20 9.01 7.86 -21.23
N VAL A 21 8.33 7.19 -22.15
CA VAL A 21 8.92 6.11 -22.95
C VAL A 21 9.81 6.73 -24.02
N THR A 22 10.84 6.02 -24.50
CA THR A 22 11.86 6.53 -25.44
C THR A 22 11.32 7.15 -26.74
N PHE A 23 10.05 6.93 -27.08
CA PHE A 23 9.39 7.52 -28.26
C PHE A 23 8.68 8.86 -27.99
N ASP A 24 8.65 9.34 -26.75
CA ASP A 24 7.80 10.46 -26.30
C ASP A 24 8.53 11.82 -26.25
N LEU A 25 9.68 11.94 -26.93
CA LEU A 25 10.58 13.10 -26.86
C LEU A 25 10.08 14.36 -27.60
N ALA A 26 8.89 14.32 -28.22
CA ALA A 26 8.46 15.37 -29.16
C ALA A 26 7.78 16.58 -28.52
N ASN A 27 7.31 16.48 -27.27
CA ASN A 27 6.49 17.53 -26.67
C ASN A 27 7.34 18.51 -25.85
N LEU A 28 7.65 19.66 -26.45
CA LEU A 28 8.24 20.80 -25.74
C LEU A 28 7.18 21.45 -24.84
N PRO A 29 7.50 21.84 -23.59
CA PRO A 29 6.56 22.51 -22.72
C PRO A 29 6.25 23.91 -23.26
N SER A 30 4.99 24.15 -23.65
CA SER A 30 4.46 25.51 -23.78
C SER A 30 4.46 26.16 -22.40
N VAL A 31 4.75 27.46 -22.30
CA VAL A 31 4.75 28.20 -21.02
C VAL A 31 3.37 28.10 -20.38
N ILE A 32 3.26 27.47 -19.21
CA ILE A 32 2.00 27.29 -18.47
C ILE A 32 2.13 27.91 -17.08
N ASP A 33 1.05 28.53 -16.59
CA ASP A 33 0.99 29.27 -15.32
C ASP A 33 1.07 28.30 -14.12
N VAL A 34 2.30 28.07 -13.68
CA VAL A 34 2.74 27.08 -12.67
C VAL A 34 1.90 27.06 -11.38
N SER A 35 1.28 28.17 -10.99
CA SER A 35 0.52 28.26 -9.72
C SER A 35 -0.85 27.58 -9.77
N MET A 36 -1.62 27.71 -10.86
CA MET A 36 -2.94 27.08 -10.97
C MET A 36 -2.82 25.57 -11.23
N GLU A 37 -1.76 25.15 -11.92
CA GLU A 37 -1.45 23.73 -12.08
C GLU A 37 -1.03 23.05 -10.77
N ALA A 38 -0.35 23.76 -9.87
CA ALA A 38 0.17 23.16 -8.64
C ALA A 38 -0.96 22.66 -7.72
N GLU A 39 -2.01 23.47 -7.51
CA GLU A 39 -3.17 23.09 -6.70
C GLU A 39 -3.95 21.94 -7.35
N ALA A 40 -4.23 22.04 -8.65
CA ALA A 40 -4.89 20.97 -9.40
C ALA A 40 -4.08 19.65 -9.39
N MET A 41 -2.76 19.74 -9.44
CA MET A 41 -1.86 18.60 -9.33
C MET A 41 -1.94 17.97 -7.94
N ALA A 42 -1.92 18.77 -6.88
CA ALA A 42 -2.04 18.28 -5.50
C ALA A 42 -3.37 17.56 -5.26
N GLU A 43 -4.49 18.11 -5.75
CA GLU A 43 -5.80 17.47 -5.67
C GLU A 43 -5.82 16.12 -6.41
N ARG A 44 -5.27 16.08 -7.63
CA ARG A 44 -5.15 14.85 -8.42
C ARG A 44 -4.33 13.77 -7.69
N ILE A 45 -3.22 14.15 -7.07
CA ILE A 45 -2.36 13.24 -6.32
C ILE A 45 -3.09 12.71 -5.08
N SER A 46 -3.78 13.58 -4.34
CA SER A 46 -4.58 13.18 -3.17
C SER A 46 -5.66 12.16 -3.57
N LYS A 47 -6.40 12.45 -4.64
CA LYS A 47 -7.41 11.54 -5.19
C LYS A 47 -6.80 10.20 -5.62
N LEU A 48 -5.66 10.22 -6.31
CA LEU A 48 -4.94 9.01 -6.72
C LEU A 48 -4.60 8.14 -5.51
N HIS A 49 -4.07 8.72 -4.44
CA HIS A 49 -3.72 7.96 -3.24
C HIS A 49 -4.95 7.42 -2.51
N GLN A 50 -6.05 8.18 -2.46
CA GLN A 50 -7.32 7.69 -1.89
C GLN A 50 -7.88 6.50 -2.67
N GLU A 51 -7.86 6.57 -4.00
CA GLU A 51 -8.29 5.46 -4.87
C GLU A 51 -7.41 4.21 -4.64
N VAL A 52 -6.09 4.37 -4.60
CA VAL A 52 -5.15 3.26 -4.37
C VAL A 52 -5.38 2.64 -2.98
N LYS A 53 -5.60 3.47 -1.95
CA LYS A 53 -5.87 3.00 -0.59
C LYS A 53 -7.15 2.15 -0.55
N SER A 54 -8.23 2.62 -1.17
CA SER A 54 -9.50 1.89 -1.25
C SER A 54 -9.33 0.52 -1.93
N HIS A 55 -8.62 0.47 -3.06
CA HIS A 55 -8.34 -0.81 -3.73
C HIS A 55 -7.53 -1.78 -2.86
N LEU A 56 -6.54 -1.26 -2.13
CA LEU A 56 -5.73 -2.08 -1.22
C LEU A 56 -6.56 -2.62 -0.05
N GLU A 57 -7.47 -1.84 0.50
CA GLU A 57 -8.38 -2.29 1.57
C GLU A 57 -9.28 -3.41 1.07
N LEU A 58 -9.93 -3.24 -0.09
CA LEU A 58 -10.76 -4.27 -0.71
C LEU A 58 -9.97 -5.55 -1.01
N ALA A 59 -8.77 -5.41 -1.59
CA ALA A 59 -7.90 -6.54 -1.86
C ALA A 59 -7.51 -7.24 -0.56
N ASN A 60 -7.12 -6.51 0.48
CA ASN A 60 -6.75 -7.07 1.77
C ASN A 60 -7.91 -7.83 2.42
N ASP A 61 -9.13 -7.32 2.33
CA ASP A 61 -10.31 -8.01 2.88
C ASP A 61 -10.64 -9.29 2.10
N SER A 62 -10.48 -9.28 0.77
CA SER A 62 -10.56 -10.51 -0.03
C SER A 62 -9.47 -11.54 0.34
N TYR A 63 -8.25 -11.06 0.64
CA TYR A 63 -7.16 -11.93 1.11
C TYR A 63 -7.43 -12.48 2.51
N LYS A 64 -7.97 -11.67 3.43
CA LYS A 64 -8.34 -12.10 4.77
C LYS A 64 -9.44 -13.15 4.73
N THR A 65 -10.50 -12.92 3.96
CA THR A 65 -11.64 -13.84 3.84
C THR A 65 -11.19 -15.19 3.27
N THR A 66 -10.40 -15.18 2.20
CA THR A 66 -9.84 -16.41 1.61
C THR A 66 -8.89 -17.13 2.56
N ALA A 67 -7.94 -16.44 3.20
CA ALA A 67 -6.98 -17.04 4.13
C ALA A 67 -7.65 -17.56 5.42
N ASN A 68 -8.75 -16.94 5.86
CA ASN A 68 -9.48 -17.35 7.05
C ASN A 68 -10.61 -18.35 6.77
N SER A 69 -10.93 -18.66 5.51
CA SER A 69 -12.00 -19.59 5.13
C SER A 69 -11.89 -20.97 5.79
N HIS A 70 -10.66 -21.45 6.03
CA HIS A 70 -10.39 -22.73 6.68
C HIS A 70 -10.10 -22.62 8.18
N LYS A 71 -10.04 -21.40 8.74
CA LYS A 71 -9.76 -21.19 10.15
C LYS A 71 -11.06 -21.24 10.94
N ARG A 72 -11.00 -21.87 12.13
CA ARG A 72 -12.12 -21.79 13.08
C ARG A 72 -12.25 -20.37 13.59
N PHE A 73 -13.44 -19.80 13.48
CA PHE A 73 -13.76 -18.51 14.09
C PHE A 73 -13.54 -18.58 15.60
N ARG A 74 -12.78 -17.62 16.14
CA ARG A 74 -12.59 -17.40 17.57
C ARG A 74 -12.59 -15.91 17.82
N GLU A 75 -13.49 -15.48 18.68
CA GLU A 75 -13.55 -14.11 19.18
C GLU A 75 -12.95 -14.11 20.60
N TYR A 76 -12.09 -13.14 20.88
CA TYR A 76 -11.41 -13.01 22.17
C TYR A 76 -11.91 -11.74 22.86
N GLN A 77 -12.16 -11.82 24.16
CA GLN A 77 -12.57 -10.71 25.00
C GLN A 77 -11.39 -10.18 25.82
N VAL A 78 -11.52 -8.94 26.31
CA VAL A 78 -10.53 -8.37 27.22
C VAL A 78 -10.48 -9.22 28.50
N GLY A 79 -9.30 -9.75 28.81
CA GLY A 79 -9.07 -10.65 29.95
C GLY A 79 -8.84 -12.11 29.56
N ASP A 80 -9.07 -12.49 28.31
CA ASP A 80 -8.77 -13.84 27.84
C ASP A 80 -7.27 -14.10 27.77
N LEU A 81 -6.84 -15.25 28.30
CA LEU A 81 -5.47 -15.71 28.18
C LEU A 81 -5.27 -16.39 26.81
N VAL A 82 -4.41 -15.80 25.97
CA VAL A 82 -4.06 -16.32 24.66
C VAL A 82 -2.58 -16.66 24.58
N MET A 83 -2.26 -17.79 23.96
CA MET A 83 -0.87 -18.17 23.68
C MET A 83 -0.45 -17.62 22.31
N VAL A 84 0.52 -16.71 22.31
CA VAL A 84 1.05 -16.10 21.08
C VAL A 84 2.33 -16.82 20.66
N TYR A 85 2.37 -17.34 19.44
CA TYR A 85 3.61 -17.85 18.86
C TYR A 85 4.38 -16.71 18.17
N LEU A 86 5.51 -16.33 18.75
CA LEU A 86 6.39 -15.29 18.22
C LEU A 86 7.58 -15.92 17.51
N GLN A 87 7.70 -15.70 16.20
CA GLN A 87 8.80 -16.23 15.41
C GLN A 87 10.10 -15.46 15.70
N LYS A 88 11.16 -16.18 16.11
CA LYS A 88 12.48 -15.59 16.45
C LYS A 88 13.05 -14.67 15.37
N SER A 89 12.82 -14.97 14.09
CA SER A 89 13.31 -14.19 12.95
C SER A 89 12.69 -12.80 12.79
N ARG A 90 11.56 -12.52 13.45
CA ARG A 90 10.90 -11.21 13.37
C ARG A 90 11.30 -10.25 14.49
N PHE A 91 12.16 -10.68 15.40
CA PHE A 91 12.69 -9.81 16.44
C PHE A 91 13.88 -9.02 15.93
N PRO A 92 14.02 -7.73 16.31
CA PRO A 92 15.21 -6.97 16.02
C PRO A 92 16.41 -7.64 16.69
N THR A 93 17.51 -7.72 15.96
CA THR A 93 18.78 -8.28 16.42
C THR A 93 19.20 -7.57 17.71
N GLY A 94 19.43 -8.34 18.78
CA GLY A 94 19.88 -7.83 20.09
C GLY A 94 18.84 -7.78 21.21
N HIS A 95 17.55 -8.03 20.94
CA HIS A 95 16.49 -8.05 21.96
C HIS A 95 16.21 -9.44 22.59
N HIS A 96 17.17 -10.37 22.49
CA HIS A 96 17.01 -11.74 23.00
C HIS A 96 17.48 -11.90 24.44
N SER A 97 16.95 -11.15 25.40
CA SER A 97 17.36 -11.35 26.81
C SER A 97 16.46 -12.30 27.59
N LYS A 98 15.24 -12.62 27.13
CA LYS A 98 14.27 -13.37 27.97
C LYS A 98 13.31 -14.36 27.27
N ILE A 99 13.47 -14.64 25.96
CA ILE A 99 12.65 -15.64 25.23
C ILE A 99 13.54 -16.80 24.74
N THR A 100 14.40 -17.27 25.62
CA THR A 100 15.14 -18.54 25.49
C THR A 100 14.34 -19.62 26.21
N ASN A 101 14.15 -20.75 25.54
CA ASN A 101 13.39 -21.93 26.00
C ASN A 101 13.75 -22.34 27.43
#